data_AF-W1UW90-F1
#
_entry.id   AF-W1UW90-F1
#
_cell.length_a   1.000
_cell.length_b   1.000
_cell.length_c   1.000
_cell.angle_alpha   90.00
_cell.angle_beta   90.00
_cell.angle_gamma   90.00
#
_symmetry.space_group_name_H-M   'P 1'
#
loop_
_entity.id
_entity.type
_entity.pdbx_description
1 polymer ?
#
loop_
_entity_poly.entity_id
_entity_poly.type
_entity_poly.pdbx_seq_one_letter_code
_entity_poly.pdbx_strand_id
1 'polypeptide(L)'
;MYTKCQVFTPNNYVQELLDSVSYTEHLYGLKLLENSCGDGNILKEVVSRYIIDGIKHGYSKKRIVAGLESDIYGYEIDRKHYNKCIDNLNQIARRFDLPAIKWNIFNRDYLLSNVTMKYDFIIGNPPYLNYSEIDESVRLNLKEKFETCKSGKFDYCYAFIEKSISELNENGKFSYLVPGSIFKTVFGKNLREKIKCNLVAIKDYKSLDIFNGALVKSVIIILDNSYNNEVINYIDMSNKTQFTVDKKSLQEKWVFSNSQSIATKRFGDYFKVSNTIATLYNKAFVIKHIDLEKDKYVVNNIKLEESLIRPAYSPKSLRYGKREYIIFPYLIKGGKIVKMTETEFKERFPGVKHYLTLYKDELLSRDSDKSCKWFEYGRSQALQLVNKEKLLLSTIITNTVLVYSLKRQDLPYSGLIITKLSNSGLSLSIAKKILQSGDFLNYIRSIGVPLNGNSVRITSKDIENFTFREI
;
A
#
# COMPACT_ATOMS: atom_id res chain seq x y z
N MET A 1 -11.89 -7.16 -17.58
CA MET A 1 -12.77 -6.45 -16.62
C MET A 1 -12.56 -7.06 -15.25
N TYR A 2 -12.13 -6.26 -14.27
CA TYR A 2 -11.68 -6.77 -12.97
C TYR A 2 -12.88 -7.15 -12.10
N THR A 3 -13.28 -8.42 -12.12
CA THR A 3 -14.39 -8.97 -11.30
C THR A 3 -14.16 -8.83 -9.79
N LYS A 4 -12.91 -8.65 -9.34
CA LYS A 4 -12.55 -8.43 -7.92
C LYS A 4 -12.87 -7.04 -7.37
N CYS A 5 -13.24 -6.07 -8.21
CA CYS A 5 -13.47 -4.67 -7.80
C CYS A 5 -14.94 -4.23 -7.80
N GLN A 6 -15.87 -5.18 -7.93
CA GLN A 6 -17.32 -4.90 -7.87
C GLN A 6 -17.77 -4.82 -6.41
N VAL A 7 -17.28 -3.80 -5.70
CA VAL A 7 -17.62 -3.57 -4.30
C VAL A 7 -18.50 -2.33 -4.22
N PHE A 8 -19.78 -2.53 -3.94
CA PHE A 8 -20.74 -1.43 -3.86
C PHE A 8 -20.64 -0.70 -2.52
N THR A 9 -20.66 0.63 -2.58
CA THR A 9 -20.65 1.51 -1.41
C THR A 9 -21.90 1.28 -0.56
N PRO A 10 -21.78 0.90 0.72
CA PRO A 10 -22.94 0.74 1.60
C PRO A 10 -23.57 2.10 1.96
N ASN A 11 -24.87 2.12 2.25
CA ASN A 11 -25.64 3.36 2.41
C ASN A 11 -25.08 4.31 3.49
N ASN A 12 -24.60 3.80 4.62
CA ASN A 12 -24.02 4.65 5.67
C ASN A 12 -22.78 5.41 5.15
N TYR A 13 -21.94 4.78 4.32
CA TYR A 13 -20.79 5.46 3.71
C TYR A 13 -21.21 6.43 2.60
N VAL A 14 -22.29 6.13 1.87
CA VAL A 14 -22.86 7.08 0.89
C VAL A 14 -23.29 8.38 1.57
N GLN A 15 -24.04 8.29 2.66
CA GLN A 15 -24.46 9.46 3.44
C GLN A 15 -23.23 10.25 3.93
N GLU A 16 -22.27 9.55 4.55
CA GLU A 16 -21.02 10.16 5.02
C GLU A 16 -20.24 10.87 3.92
N LEU A 17 -20.16 10.31 2.70
CA LEU A 17 -19.48 10.94 1.57
C LEU A 17 -20.12 12.27 1.18
N LEU A 18 -21.45 12.32 1.10
CA LEU A 18 -22.20 13.51 0.70
C LEU A 18 -22.22 14.58 1.80
N ASP A 19 -22.41 14.16 3.05
CA ASP A 19 -22.46 15.05 4.21
C ASP A 19 -21.10 15.70 4.46
N SER A 20 -20.01 14.97 4.19
CA SER A 20 -18.64 15.48 4.35
C SER A 20 -18.31 16.68 3.46
N VAL A 21 -19.06 16.87 2.38
CA VAL A 21 -18.92 18.01 1.47
C VAL A 21 -20.13 18.94 1.52
N SER A 22 -21.04 18.73 2.47
CA SER A 22 -22.27 19.52 2.63
C SER A 22 -23.19 19.49 1.40
N TYR A 23 -23.23 18.38 0.66
CA TYR A 23 -24.15 18.20 -0.47
C TYR A 23 -25.58 17.97 0.05
N THR A 24 -26.25 19.05 0.45
CA THR A 24 -27.48 19.01 1.25
C THR A 24 -28.57 19.99 0.79
N GLU A 25 -28.21 21.23 0.44
CA GLU A 25 -29.16 22.26 0.03
C GLU A 25 -28.59 23.18 -1.04
N HIS A 26 -29.48 23.89 -1.76
CA HIS A 26 -29.16 24.81 -2.85
C HIS A 26 -28.36 24.14 -3.98
N LEU A 27 -28.79 22.95 -4.39
CA LEU A 27 -28.02 22.07 -5.28
C LEU A 27 -28.20 22.38 -6.77
N TYR A 28 -29.23 23.13 -7.13
CA TYR A 28 -29.53 23.44 -8.53
C TYR A 28 -28.44 24.28 -9.18
N GLY A 29 -27.92 23.82 -10.32
CA GLY A 29 -26.82 24.42 -11.05
C GLY A 29 -25.43 23.97 -10.59
N LEU A 30 -25.33 23.18 -9.52
CA LEU A 30 -24.05 22.67 -9.00
C LEU A 30 -23.74 21.30 -9.60
N LYS A 31 -22.63 21.23 -10.35
CA LYS A 31 -22.25 20.03 -11.10
C LYS A 31 -21.57 19.01 -10.21
N LEU A 32 -22.06 17.78 -10.24
CA LEU A 32 -21.53 16.64 -9.50
C LEU A 32 -21.04 15.53 -10.44
N LEU A 33 -19.88 14.96 -10.12
CA LEU A 33 -19.32 13.78 -10.78
C LEU A 33 -19.15 12.59 -9.82
N GLU A 34 -19.66 11.42 -10.22
CA GLU A 34 -19.22 10.09 -9.71
C GLU A 34 -18.55 9.30 -10.84
N ASN A 35 -17.23 9.16 -10.82
CA ASN A 35 -16.45 8.66 -11.96
C ASN A 35 -16.21 7.13 -12.02
N SER A 36 -16.90 6.39 -11.15
CA SER A 36 -16.82 4.93 -11.01
C SER A 36 -18.10 4.40 -10.36
N CYS A 37 -19.25 4.69 -10.97
CA CYS A 37 -20.52 4.68 -10.26
C CYS A 37 -21.13 3.29 -9.99
N GLY A 38 -20.66 2.22 -10.64
CA GLY A 38 -21.19 0.87 -10.44
C GLY A 38 -22.69 0.81 -10.68
N ASP A 39 -23.45 0.27 -9.72
CA ASP A 39 -24.91 0.23 -9.73
C ASP A 39 -25.57 1.58 -9.35
N GLY A 40 -24.78 2.63 -9.15
CA GLY A 40 -25.23 3.99 -8.84
C GLY A 40 -25.55 4.20 -7.36
N ASN A 41 -24.91 3.53 -6.42
CA ASN A 41 -25.25 3.67 -5.00
C ASN A 41 -25.09 5.10 -4.47
N ILE A 42 -24.03 5.81 -4.87
CA ILE A 42 -23.87 7.22 -4.50
C ILE A 42 -24.81 8.09 -5.34
N LEU A 43 -24.84 7.91 -6.67
CA LEU A 43 -25.75 8.66 -7.55
C LEU A 43 -27.23 8.57 -7.17
N LYS A 44 -27.72 7.43 -6.66
CA LYS A 44 -29.08 7.29 -6.15
C LYS A 44 -29.39 8.31 -5.05
N GLU A 45 -28.48 8.45 -4.10
CA GLU A 45 -28.64 9.39 -3.00
C GLU A 45 -28.47 10.84 -3.49
N VAL A 46 -27.50 11.10 -4.37
CA VAL A 46 -27.32 12.41 -5.02
C VAL A 46 -28.62 12.87 -5.68
N VAL A 47 -29.22 12.03 -6.54
CA VAL A 47 -30.46 12.36 -7.24
C VAL A 47 -31.60 12.57 -6.26
N SER A 48 -31.70 11.74 -5.22
CA SER A 48 -32.75 11.90 -4.20
C SER A 48 -32.63 13.23 -3.47
N ARG A 49 -31.43 13.60 -2.99
CA ARG A 49 -31.18 14.89 -2.33
C ARG A 49 -31.45 16.07 -3.25
N TYR A 50 -31.00 16.00 -4.50
CA TYR A 50 -31.21 17.05 -5.50
C TYR A 50 -32.72 17.30 -5.77
N ILE A 51 -33.52 16.23 -5.91
CA ILE A 51 -34.96 16.35 -6.13
C ILE A 51 -35.65 16.95 -4.90
N ILE A 52 -35.32 16.44 -3.70
CA ILE A 52 -35.90 16.92 -2.43
C ILE A 52 -35.57 18.41 -2.22
N ASP A 53 -34.32 18.80 -2.44
CA ASP A 53 -33.88 20.20 -2.36
C ASP A 53 -34.63 21.09 -3.36
N GLY A 54 -34.78 20.65 -4.61
CA GLY A 54 -35.54 21.38 -5.62
C GLY A 54 -37.02 21.56 -5.26
N ILE A 55 -37.65 20.52 -4.72
CA ILE A 55 -39.04 20.58 -4.23
C ILE A 55 -39.16 21.57 -3.06
N LYS A 56 -38.24 21.50 -2.09
CA LYS A 56 -38.19 22.40 -0.92
C LYS A 56 -38.08 23.87 -1.36
N HIS A 57 -37.37 24.14 -2.46
CA HIS A 57 -37.22 25.46 -3.06
C HIS A 57 -38.33 25.85 -4.05
N GLY A 58 -39.38 25.04 -4.17
CA GLY A 58 -40.54 25.33 -5.03
C GLY A 58 -40.26 25.21 -6.53
N TYR A 59 -39.22 24.47 -6.93
CA TYR A 59 -38.94 24.26 -8.35
C TYR A 59 -39.98 23.34 -9.00
N SER A 60 -40.38 23.70 -10.22
CA SER A 60 -41.26 22.84 -11.01
C SER A 60 -40.56 21.53 -11.37
N LYS A 61 -41.32 20.46 -11.56
CA LYS A 61 -40.77 19.16 -12.03
C LYS A 61 -39.92 19.30 -13.29
N LYS A 62 -40.35 20.15 -14.24
CA LYS A 62 -39.58 20.44 -15.47
C LYS A 62 -38.23 21.08 -15.16
N ARG A 63 -38.17 22.00 -14.19
CA ARG A 63 -36.93 22.63 -13.76
C ARG A 63 -36.01 21.61 -13.08
N ILE A 64 -36.53 20.78 -12.18
CA ILE A 64 -35.75 19.72 -11.52
C ILE A 64 -35.16 18.76 -12.56
N VAL A 65 -35.95 18.33 -13.55
CA VAL A 65 -35.46 17.49 -14.66
C VAL A 65 -34.33 18.18 -15.42
N ALA A 66 -34.52 19.45 -15.84
CA ALA A 66 -33.49 20.18 -16.57
C ALA A 66 -32.17 20.29 -15.77
N GLY A 67 -32.26 20.48 -14.46
CA GLY A 67 -31.10 20.48 -13.57
C GLY A 67 -30.41 19.12 -13.45
N LEU A 68 -31.17 18.04 -13.27
CA LEU A 68 -30.62 16.67 -13.25
C LEU A 68 -29.91 16.31 -14.57
N GLU A 69 -30.45 16.76 -15.70
CA GLU A 69 -29.87 16.60 -17.04
C GLU A 69 -28.63 17.48 -17.29
N SER A 70 -28.41 18.54 -16.52
CA SER A 70 -27.27 19.45 -16.69
C SER A 70 -26.18 19.30 -15.62
N ASP A 71 -26.52 18.75 -14.46
CA ASP A 71 -25.68 18.87 -13.27
C ASP A 71 -25.12 17.52 -12.80
N ILE A 72 -25.75 16.40 -13.15
CA ILE A 72 -25.37 15.07 -12.62
C ILE A 72 -24.65 14.25 -13.67
N TYR A 73 -23.39 13.90 -13.37
CA TYR A 73 -22.49 13.18 -14.26
C TYR A 73 -21.96 11.90 -13.62
N GLY A 74 -21.77 10.86 -14.42
CA GLY A 74 -21.06 9.68 -13.95
C GLY A 74 -20.46 8.80 -15.03
N TYR A 75 -19.54 7.94 -14.62
CA TYR A 75 -18.85 7.00 -15.50
C TYR A 75 -18.88 5.60 -14.92
N GLU A 76 -19.14 4.61 -15.77
CA GLU A 76 -19.03 3.20 -15.42
C GLU A 76 -18.53 2.43 -16.64
N ILE A 77 -17.44 1.68 -16.48
CA ILE A 77 -16.84 0.94 -17.60
C ILE A 77 -17.59 -0.36 -17.90
N ASP A 78 -18.22 -0.97 -16.89
CA ASP A 78 -19.03 -2.18 -17.01
C ASP A 78 -20.45 -1.87 -17.49
N ARG A 79 -20.76 -2.33 -18.70
CA ARG A 79 -22.06 -2.11 -19.34
C ARG A 79 -23.23 -2.65 -18.52
N LYS A 80 -23.05 -3.75 -17.79
CA LYS A 80 -24.09 -4.34 -16.94
C LYS A 80 -24.40 -3.41 -15.76
N HIS A 81 -23.36 -2.94 -15.07
CA HIS A 81 -23.51 -2.02 -13.94
C HIS A 81 -24.03 -0.65 -14.38
N TYR A 82 -23.51 -0.15 -15.50
CA TYR A 82 -24.03 1.07 -16.15
C TYR A 82 -25.54 1.01 -16.39
N ASN A 83 -26.04 -0.06 -17.05
CA ASN A 83 -27.46 -0.21 -17.31
C ASN A 83 -28.27 -0.26 -16.00
N LYS A 84 -27.78 -0.99 -15.00
CA LYS A 84 -28.43 -1.09 -13.69
C LYS A 84 -28.43 0.25 -12.93
N CYS A 85 -27.39 1.05 -13.06
CA CYS A 85 -27.34 2.42 -12.56
C CYS A 85 -28.47 3.26 -13.18
N ILE A 86 -28.58 3.28 -14.52
CA ILE A 86 -29.67 4.00 -15.21
C ILE A 86 -31.06 3.54 -14.73
N ASP A 87 -31.29 2.23 -14.61
CA ASP A 87 -32.56 1.69 -14.11
C ASP A 87 -32.86 2.13 -12.68
N ASN A 88 -31.85 2.18 -11.82
CA ASN A 88 -31.97 2.65 -10.44
C ASN A 88 -32.30 4.15 -10.37
N LEU A 89 -31.65 4.99 -11.19
CA LEU A 89 -31.92 6.43 -11.23
C LEU A 89 -33.33 6.71 -11.77
N ASN A 90 -33.76 5.98 -12.80
CA ASN A 90 -35.12 6.06 -13.34
C ASN A 90 -36.17 5.66 -12.30
N GLN A 91 -35.90 4.63 -11.48
CA GLN A 91 -36.81 4.25 -10.38
C GLN A 91 -36.97 5.36 -9.35
N ILE A 92 -35.89 6.09 -9.02
CA ILE A 92 -35.98 7.23 -8.10
C ILE A 92 -36.81 8.35 -8.72
N ALA A 93 -36.52 8.73 -9.97
CA ALA A 93 -37.26 9.77 -10.67
C ALA A 93 -38.78 9.49 -10.72
N ARG A 94 -39.16 8.22 -10.97
CA ARG A 94 -40.56 7.77 -10.95
C ARG A 94 -41.23 7.92 -9.58
N ARG A 95 -40.52 7.69 -8.48
CA ARG A 95 -41.08 7.86 -7.11
C ARG A 95 -41.48 9.31 -6.82
N PHE A 96 -40.89 10.26 -7.52
CA PHE A 96 -41.21 11.70 -7.43
C PHE A 96 -42.09 12.18 -8.60
N ASP A 97 -42.66 11.25 -9.39
CA ASP A 97 -43.49 11.53 -10.55
C ASP A 97 -42.84 12.51 -11.53
N LEU A 98 -41.52 12.38 -11.73
CA LEU A 98 -40.78 13.19 -12.70
C LEU A 98 -40.91 12.61 -14.12
N PRO A 99 -40.94 13.47 -15.15
CA PRO A 99 -40.77 13.05 -16.55
C PRO A 99 -39.48 12.25 -16.78
N ALA A 100 -39.38 11.64 -17.97
CA ALA A 100 -38.14 10.99 -18.38
C ALA A 100 -36.96 11.97 -18.35
N ILE A 101 -35.82 11.50 -17.85
CA ILE A 101 -34.58 12.28 -17.66
C ILE A 101 -33.52 11.71 -18.59
N LYS A 102 -32.85 12.58 -19.34
CA LYS A 102 -31.66 12.24 -20.11
C LYS A 102 -30.41 12.33 -19.21
N TRP A 103 -30.03 11.19 -18.66
CA TRP A 103 -28.87 11.10 -17.77
C TRP A 103 -27.53 11.31 -18.49
N ASN A 104 -26.62 12.10 -17.91
CA ASN A 104 -25.21 12.18 -18.32
C ASN A 104 -24.34 11.11 -17.62
N ILE A 105 -24.79 9.86 -17.64
CA ILE A 105 -23.96 8.72 -17.22
C ILE A 105 -23.37 8.10 -18.49
N PHE A 106 -22.07 7.79 -18.47
CA PHE A 106 -21.34 7.30 -19.63
C PHE A 106 -20.79 5.90 -19.41
N ASN A 107 -21.07 4.98 -20.33
CA ASN A 107 -20.46 3.65 -20.32
C ASN A 107 -19.05 3.69 -20.95
N ARG A 108 -18.07 4.26 -20.24
CA ARG A 108 -16.70 4.53 -20.73
C ARG A 108 -15.67 4.44 -19.60
N ASP A 109 -14.41 4.26 -19.98
CA ASP A 109 -13.29 4.41 -19.06
C ASP A 109 -13.08 5.89 -18.72
N TYR A 110 -13.31 6.26 -17.47
CA TYR A 110 -13.11 7.63 -16.99
C TYR A 110 -11.68 8.12 -17.18
N LEU A 111 -10.67 7.31 -16.86
CA LEU A 111 -9.27 7.73 -16.94
C LEU A 111 -8.83 8.01 -18.38
N LEU A 112 -9.43 7.31 -19.35
CA LEU A 112 -9.17 7.53 -20.78
C LEU A 112 -10.08 8.59 -21.43
N SER A 113 -11.17 8.99 -20.78
CA SER A 113 -12.11 9.98 -21.32
C SER A 113 -11.52 11.39 -21.31
N ASN A 114 -11.70 12.17 -22.37
CA ASN A 114 -11.30 13.57 -22.37
C ASN A 114 -12.44 14.41 -21.78
N VAL A 115 -12.21 15.02 -20.61
CA VAL A 115 -13.19 15.84 -19.91
C VAL A 115 -12.65 17.27 -19.88
N THR A 116 -13.37 18.20 -20.50
CA THR A 116 -13.03 19.63 -20.50
C THR A 116 -13.82 20.42 -19.47
N MET A 117 -14.83 19.79 -18.86
CA MET A 117 -15.69 20.36 -17.84
C MET A 117 -15.02 20.31 -16.46
N LYS A 118 -15.41 21.26 -15.61
CA LYS A 118 -15.11 21.25 -14.18
C LYS A 118 -16.36 21.02 -13.35
N TYR A 119 -16.18 20.47 -12.16
CA TYR A 119 -17.25 20.06 -11.25
C TYR A 119 -17.17 20.78 -9.90
N ASP A 120 -18.33 21.10 -9.32
CA ASP A 120 -18.46 21.66 -7.98
C ASP A 120 -18.32 20.58 -6.92
N PHE A 121 -18.75 19.36 -7.23
CA PHE A 121 -18.61 18.19 -6.38
C PHE A 121 -18.03 17.01 -7.14
N ILE A 122 -17.03 16.34 -6.56
CA ILE A 122 -16.55 15.05 -7.06
C ILE A 122 -16.55 14.05 -5.92
N ILE A 123 -17.40 13.05 -6.02
CA ILE A 123 -17.71 12.13 -4.93
C ILE A 123 -17.64 10.71 -5.47
N GLY A 124 -16.97 9.81 -4.77
CA GLY A 124 -16.78 8.48 -5.34
C GLY A 124 -16.13 7.45 -4.43
N ASN A 125 -16.14 6.23 -4.95
CA ASN A 125 -15.48 5.07 -4.39
C ASN A 125 -14.74 4.36 -5.53
N PRO A 126 -13.54 4.83 -5.91
CA PRO A 126 -12.82 4.29 -7.06
C PRO A 126 -12.37 2.84 -6.82
N PRO A 127 -12.06 2.08 -7.88
CA PRO A 127 -11.62 0.67 -7.77
C PRO A 127 -10.32 0.47 -6.97
N TYR A 128 -10.31 -0.52 -6.08
CA TYR A 128 -9.18 -0.83 -5.20
C TYR A 128 -8.29 -1.94 -5.78
N LEU A 129 -7.49 -1.59 -6.79
CA LEU A 129 -6.50 -2.50 -7.38
C LEU A 129 -5.10 -2.09 -6.94
N ASN A 130 -4.32 -3.05 -6.43
CA ASN A 130 -2.90 -2.85 -6.26
C ASN A 130 -2.16 -3.03 -7.60
N TYR A 131 -0.94 -2.52 -7.69
CA TYR A 131 -0.15 -2.55 -8.93
C TYR A 131 -0.15 -3.90 -9.64
N SER A 132 0.01 -5.01 -8.91
CA SER A 132 0.10 -6.36 -9.50
C SER A 132 -1.21 -6.88 -10.11
N GLU A 133 -2.34 -6.28 -9.74
CA GLU A 133 -3.67 -6.64 -10.23
C GLU A 133 -4.08 -5.82 -11.46
N ILE A 134 -3.40 -4.71 -11.75
CA ILE A 134 -3.63 -3.87 -12.93
C ILE A 134 -2.98 -4.54 -14.15
N ASP A 135 -3.65 -4.61 -15.29
CA ASP A 135 -3.10 -5.12 -16.56
C ASP A 135 -1.89 -4.28 -17.02
N GLU A 136 -0.92 -4.92 -17.66
CA GLU A 136 0.35 -4.28 -18.04
C GLU A 136 0.16 -3.08 -18.98
N SER A 137 -0.70 -3.22 -20.00
CA SER A 137 -1.02 -2.12 -20.92
C SER A 137 -1.62 -0.92 -20.20
N VAL A 138 -2.49 -1.16 -19.22
CA VAL A 138 -3.08 -0.11 -18.38
C VAL A 138 -2.00 0.54 -17.52
N ARG A 139 -1.11 -0.24 -16.88
CA ARG A 139 0.01 0.31 -16.08
C ARG A 139 0.89 1.25 -16.90
N LEU A 140 1.21 0.90 -18.14
CA LEU A 140 2.01 1.72 -19.04
C LEU A 140 1.29 3.04 -19.36
N ASN A 141 0.01 2.98 -19.69
CA ASN A 141 -0.78 4.19 -19.97
C ASN A 141 -0.89 5.11 -18.76
N LEU A 142 -1.07 4.56 -17.55
CA LEU A 142 -1.15 5.35 -16.32
C LEU A 142 0.17 6.03 -16.00
N LYS A 143 1.30 5.34 -16.19
CA LYS A 143 2.64 5.91 -16.01
C LYS A 143 2.92 7.08 -16.94
N GLU A 144 2.37 7.03 -18.15
CA GLU A 144 2.52 8.10 -19.14
C GLU A 144 1.66 9.32 -18.80
N LYS A 145 0.42 9.11 -18.39
CA LYS A 145 -0.58 10.18 -18.23
C LYS A 145 -0.62 10.85 -16.86
N PHE A 146 -0.26 10.15 -15.79
CA PHE A 146 -0.50 10.61 -14.41
C PHE A 146 0.80 10.73 -13.62
N GLU A 147 1.07 11.92 -13.09
CA GLU A 147 2.29 12.21 -12.32
C GLU A 147 2.40 11.31 -11.07
N THR A 148 1.27 11.06 -10.41
CA THR A 148 1.19 10.20 -9.23
C THR A 148 1.45 8.73 -9.53
N CYS A 149 1.43 8.34 -10.80
CA CYS A 149 1.63 6.97 -11.27
C CYS A 149 2.96 6.76 -12.01
N LYS A 150 3.78 7.80 -12.25
CA LYS A 150 5.02 7.69 -13.05
C LYS A 150 6.00 6.63 -12.54
N SER A 151 6.11 6.48 -11.22
CA SER A 151 7.15 5.65 -10.59
C SER A 151 6.61 4.58 -9.66
N GLY A 152 7.26 3.42 -9.68
CA GLY A 152 7.05 2.37 -8.69
C GLY A 152 5.75 1.57 -8.86
N LYS A 153 5.19 1.11 -7.73
CA LYS A 153 4.02 0.22 -7.66
C LYS A 153 2.83 0.97 -7.03
N PHE A 154 2.30 1.94 -7.77
CA PHE A 154 1.14 2.73 -7.37
C PHE A 154 -0.14 1.88 -7.31
N ASP A 155 -1.13 2.36 -6.57
CA ASP A 155 -2.47 1.77 -6.53
C ASP A 155 -3.36 2.48 -7.57
N TYR A 156 -4.29 1.75 -8.17
CA TYR A 156 -5.07 2.23 -9.32
C TYR A 156 -5.91 3.49 -9.02
N CYS A 157 -6.40 3.62 -7.78
CA CYS A 157 -7.16 4.78 -7.35
C CYS A 157 -6.36 6.09 -7.38
N TYR A 158 -5.02 6.05 -7.47
CA TYR A 158 -4.20 7.27 -7.50
C TYR A 158 -4.48 8.09 -8.76
N ALA A 159 -4.61 7.44 -9.91
CA ALA A 159 -4.97 8.09 -11.16
C ALA A 159 -6.37 8.71 -11.11
N PHE A 160 -7.33 8.04 -10.46
CA PHE A 160 -8.69 8.58 -10.27
C PHE A 160 -8.67 9.84 -9.43
N ILE A 161 -7.96 9.83 -8.29
CA ILE A 161 -7.87 11.00 -7.40
C ILE A 161 -7.15 12.15 -8.13
N GLU A 162 -6.02 11.86 -8.78
CA GLU A 162 -5.27 12.87 -9.53
C GLU A 162 -6.11 13.54 -10.62
N LYS A 163 -6.81 12.75 -11.43
CA LYS A 163 -7.68 13.26 -12.49
C LYS A 163 -8.85 14.07 -11.92
N SER A 164 -9.50 13.54 -10.88
CA SER A 164 -10.63 14.21 -10.23
C SER A 164 -10.25 15.57 -9.69
N ILE A 165 -9.12 15.70 -8.98
CA ILE A 165 -8.66 16.99 -8.46
C ILE A 165 -8.39 17.97 -9.61
N SER A 166 -7.85 17.49 -10.73
CA SER A 166 -7.63 18.32 -11.91
C SER A 166 -8.93 18.77 -12.59
N GLU A 167 -10.06 18.12 -12.33
CA GLU A 167 -11.39 18.44 -12.86
C GLU A 167 -12.28 19.16 -11.82
N LEU A 168 -11.75 19.44 -10.62
CA LEU A 168 -12.47 20.15 -9.57
C LEU A 168 -12.44 21.67 -9.83
N ASN A 169 -13.56 22.35 -9.60
CA ASN A 169 -13.68 23.81 -9.65
C ASN A 169 -12.83 24.50 -8.55
N GLU A 170 -12.58 25.80 -8.69
CA GLU A 170 -11.82 26.59 -7.71
C GLU A 170 -12.43 26.58 -6.29
N ASN A 171 -13.77 26.51 -6.20
CA ASN A 171 -14.51 26.34 -4.94
C ASN A 171 -15.12 24.94 -4.80
N GLY A 172 -14.64 24.00 -5.61
CA GLY A 172 -15.19 22.64 -5.64
C GLY A 172 -14.75 21.82 -4.43
N LYS A 173 -15.60 20.86 -4.06
CA LYS A 173 -15.40 19.95 -2.94
C LYS A 173 -15.32 18.50 -3.41
N PHE A 174 -14.52 17.71 -2.72
CA PHE A 174 -14.22 16.33 -3.08
C PHE A 174 -14.32 15.42 -1.87
N SER A 175 -15.00 14.28 -1.99
CA SER A 175 -15.01 13.22 -0.97
C SER A 175 -14.90 11.83 -1.56
N TYR A 176 -13.82 11.12 -1.21
CA TYR A 176 -13.53 9.79 -1.76
C TYR A 176 -13.32 8.75 -0.67
N LEU A 177 -13.99 7.60 -0.82
CA LEU A 177 -13.73 6.41 -0.03
C LEU A 177 -12.58 5.61 -0.68
N VAL A 178 -11.42 5.50 -0.02
CA VAL A 178 -10.20 4.87 -0.57
C VAL A 178 -9.41 4.09 0.48
N PRO A 179 -8.48 3.20 0.10
CA PRO A 179 -7.63 2.49 1.06
C PRO A 179 -6.73 3.43 1.86
N GLY A 180 -6.69 3.27 3.20
CA GLY A 180 -5.84 4.07 4.09
C GLY A 180 -4.33 3.82 3.93
N SER A 181 -3.93 2.78 3.19
CA SER A 181 -2.54 2.51 2.81
C SER A 181 -1.90 3.70 2.08
N ILE A 182 -2.71 4.52 1.39
CA ILE A 182 -2.30 5.76 0.73
C ILE A 182 -1.50 6.69 1.64
N PHE A 183 -1.71 6.66 2.96
CA PHE A 183 -0.99 7.52 3.91
C PHE A 183 0.41 7.04 4.27
N LYS A 184 0.71 5.77 4.00
CA LYS A 184 1.90 5.07 4.53
C LYS A 184 2.81 4.51 3.43
N THR A 185 2.28 4.23 2.25
CA THR A 185 3.08 3.65 1.17
C THR A 185 4.01 4.69 0.52
N VAL A 186 5.21 4.25 0.14
CA VAL A 186 6.20 5.10 -0.53
C VAL A 186 5.70 5.60 -1.89
N PHE A 187 4.90 4.79 -2.59
CA PHE A 187 4.37 5.13 -3.91
C PHE A 187 3.22 6.15 -3.85
N GLY A 188 2.66 6.42 -2.67
CA GLY A 188 1.62 7.43 -2.49
C GLY A 188 2.16 8.83 -2.20
N LYS A 189 3.49 9.03 -2.18
CA LYS A 189 4.11 10.31 -1.77
C LYS A 189 3.66 11.47 -2.65
N ASN A 190 3.81 11.36 -3.96
CA ASN A 190 3.44 12.41 -4.90
C ASN A 190 1.95 12.77 -4.78
N LEU A 191 1.09 11.77 -4.59
CA LEU A 191 -0.34 12.00 -4.41
C LEU A 191 -0.63 12.72 -3.10
N ARG A 192 -0.01 12.30 -1.99
CA ARG A 192 -0.11 13.00 -0.71
C ARG A 192 0.30 14.45 -0.81
N GLU A 193 1.42 14.74 -1.48
CA GLU A 193 1.89 16.10 -1.73
C GLU A 193 0.88 16.91 -2.54
N LYS A 194 0.29 16.31 -3.59
CA LYS A 194 -0.72 16.95 -4.44
C LYS A 194 -2.00 17.32 -3.70
N ILE A 195 -2.47 16.47 -2.79
CA ILE A 195 -3.75 16.70 -2.07
C ILE A 195 -3.58 17.52 -0.79
N LYS A 196 -2.35 17.68 -0.27
CA LYS A 196 -2.06 18.22 1.06
C LYS A 196 -2.63 19.61 1.29
N CYS A 197 -2.50 20.50 0.31
CA CYS A 197 -2.91 21.90 0.43
C CYS A 197 -4.43 22.02 0.63
N ASN A 198 -5.21 21.31 -0.19
CA ASN A 198 -6.68 21.36 -0.18
C ASN A 198 -7.31 20.38 0.79
N LEU A 199 -6.52 19.59 1.53
CA LEU A 199 -7.03 18.63 2.50
C LEU A 199 -7.70 19.33 3.68
N VAL A 200 -8.97 19.00 3.90
CA VAL A 200 -9.79 19.51 5.00
C VAL A 200 -9.82 18.51 6.14
N ALA A 201 -10.16 17.26 5.81
CA ALA A 201 -10.42 16.25 6.81
C ALA A 201 -10.19 14.83 6.30
N ILE A 202 -9.96 13.92 7.24
CA ILE A 202 -9.86 12.48 7.02
C ILE A 202 -10.79 11.80 8.02
N LYS A 203 -11.73 11.00 7.52
CA LYS A 203 -12.54 10.09 8.34
C LYS A 203 -11.99 8.68 8.18
N ASP A 204 -11.49 8.11 9.27
CA ASP A 204 -10.77 6.84 9.28
C ASP A 204 -11.62 5.71 9.90
N TYR A 205 -11.79 4.62 9.17
CA TYR A 205 -12.62 3.46 9.55
C TYR A 205 -11.76 2.26 10.00
N LYS A 206 -10.59 2.53 10.58
CA LYS A 206 -9.56 1.61 11.12
C LYS A 206 -10.02 0.23 11.63
N SER A 207 -11.19 0.09 12.24
CA SER A 207 -11.69 -1.19 12.78
C SER A 207 -13.11 -1.56 12.34
N LEU A 208 -13.60 -1.01 11.22
CA LEU A 208 -14.88 -1.40 10.63
C LEU A 208 -14.63 -2.15 9.33
N ASP A 209 -15.16 -3.37 9.23
CA ASP A 209 -15.25 -4.06 7.95
C ASP A 209 -16.33 -3.37 7.11
N ILE A 210 -15.89 -2.42 6.28
CA ILE A 210 -16.76 -1.58 5.43
C ILE A 210 -17.54 -2.42 4.42
N PHE A 211 -16.93 -3.50 3.94
CA PHE A 211 -17.50 -4.37 2.94
C PHE A 211 -17.49 -5.79 3.51
N ASN A 212 -18.67 -6.42 3.60
CA ASN A 212 -18.83 -7.78 4.11
C ASN A 212 -17.83 -8.74 3.44
N GLY A 213 -16.71 -9.02 4.11
CA GLY A 213 -15.64 -9.92 3.63
C GLY A 213 -14.38 -9.27 3.02
N ALA A 214 -14.29 -7.94 2.84
CA ALA A 214 -13.06 -7.29 2.38
C ALA A 214 -12.38 -6.52 3.53
N LEU A 215 -11.26 -7.07 4.02
CA LEU A 215 -10.45 -6.57 5.15
C LEU A 215 -9.65 -5.27 4.84
N VAL A 216 -10.08 -4.47 3.87
CA VAL A 216 -9.37 -3.24 3.47
C VAL A 216 -9.76 -2.13 4.43
N LYS A 217 -8.79 -1.64 5.20
CA LYS A 217 -8.97 -0.42 6.00
C LYS A 217 -9.10 0.77 5.07
N SER A 218 -10.30 1.34 4.99
CA SER A 218 -10.56 2.51 4.15
C SER A 218 -10.74 3.77 4.96
N VAL A 219 -10.63 4.88 4.26
CA VAL A 219 -10.76 6.24 4.77
C VAL A 219 -11.61 7.04 3.79
N ILE A 220 -12.33 8.05 4.28
CA ILE A 220 -12.85 9.10 3.43
C ILE A 220 -11.86 10.27 3.47
N ILE A 221 -11.35 10.64 2.30
CA ILE A 221 -10.54 11.84 2.09
C ILE A 221 -11.46 12.98 1.67
N ILE A 222 -11.34 14.12 2.35
CA ILE A 222 -12.18 15.30 2.10
C ILE A 222 -11.28 16.46 1.69
N LEU A 223 -11.48 16.96 0.47
CA LEU A 223 -10.76 18.13 -0.06
C LEU A 223 -11.74 19.25 -0.38
N ASP A 224 -11.27 20.49 -0.27
CA ASP A 224 -11.99 21.69 -0.68
C ASP A 224 -10.96 22.66 -1.27
N ASN A 225 -11.17 23.07 -2.53
CA ASN A 225 -10.22 23.92 -3.22
C ASN A 225 -10.14 25.34 -2.64
N SER A 226 -11.15 25.78 -1.90
CA SER A 226 -11.16 27.05 -1.16
C SER A 226 -10.48 26.97 0.21
N TYR A 227 -10.09 25.77 0.66
CA TYR A 227 -9.52 25.57 2.00
C TYR A 227 -8.06 26.01 2.08
N ASN A 228 -7.77 26.95 2.99
CA ASN A 228 -6.46 27.56 3.17
C ASN A 228 -5.86 27.40 4.58
N ASN A 229 -6.44 26.53 5.42
CA ASN A 229 -5.97 26.31 6.79
C ASN A 229 -4.74 25.40 6.85
N GLU A 230 -3.86 25.67 7.81
CA GLU A 230 -2.64 24.89 8.09
C GLU A 230 -2.90 23.57 8.84
N VAL A 231 -4.14 23.35 9.30
CA VAL A 231 -4.54 22.15 10.03
C VAL A 231 -5.59 21.35 9.25
N ILE A 232 -5.69 20.05 9.54
CA ILE A 232 -6.77 19.18 9.07
C ILE A 232 -7.51 18.56 10.24
N ASN A 233 -8.77 18.21 10.04
CA ASN A 233 -9.52 17.43 11.02
C ASN A 233 -9.33 15.93 10.77
N TYR A 234 -8.80 15.21 11.74
CA TYR A 234 -8.77 13.76 11.72
C TYR A 234 -9.86 13.20 12.62
N ILE A 235 -10.69 12.31 12.07
CA ILE A 235 -11.83 11.71 12.76
C ILE A 235 -11.66 10.19 12.72
N ASP A 236 -11.48 9.58 13.88
CA ASP A 236 -11.53 8.13 14.03
C ASP A 236 -13.00 7.70 14.16
N MET A 237 -13.57 7.21 13.05
CA MET A 237 -14.97 6.81 12.97
C MET A 237 -15.26 5.57 13.82
N SER A 238 -14.23 4.79 14.13
CA SER A 238 -14.38 3.56 14.90
C SER A 238 -14.47 3.85 16.40
N ASN A 239 -13.61 4.75 16.88
CA ASN A 239 -13.56 5.14 18.29
C ASN A 239 -14.38 6.41 18.60
N LYS A 240 -14.97 7.03 17.58
CA LYS A 240 -15.70 8.31 17.67
C LYS A 240 -14.87 9.43 18.32
N THR A 241 -13.59 9.48 17.99
CA THR A 241 -12.69 10.54 18.46
C THR A 241 -12.31 11.47 17.31
N GLN A 242 -12.05 12.73 17.62
CA GLN A 242 -11.61 13.71 16.64
C GLN A 242 -10.50 14.61 17.22
N PHE A 243 -9.54 14.98 16.39
CA PHE A 243 -8.50 15.95 16.73
C PHE A 243 -7.96 16.64 15.48
N THR A 244 -7.33 17.79 15.67
CA THR A 244 -6.67 18.52 14.60
C THR A 244 -5.24 18.03 14.39
N VAL A 245 -4.76 18.06 13.15
CA VAL A 245 -3.39 17.70 12.78
C VAL A 245 -2.78 18.82 11.96
N ASP A 246 -1.62 19.31 12.37
CA ASP A 246 -0.85 20.29 11.61
C ASP A 246 -0.34 19.66 10.30
N LYS A 247 -0.63 20.28 9.15
CA LYS A 247 -0.15 19.86 7.84
C LYS A 247 1.39 19.80 7.80
N LYS A 248 2.10 20.63 8.55
CA LYS A 248 3.57 20.58 8.65
C LYS A 248 4.07 19.29 9.29
N SER A 249 3.27 18.63 10.12
CA SER A 249 3.62 17.30 10.67
C SER A 249 3.47 16.17 9.63
N LEU A 250 2.70 16.41 8.55
CA LEU A 250 2.43 15.44 7.49
C LEU A 250 3.59 15.39 6.49
N GLN A 251 4.60 14.59 6.83
CA GLN A 251 5.84 14.44 6.06
C GLN A 251 5.75 13.29 5.05
N GLU A 252 6.82 12.51 4.87
CA GLU A 252 6.85 11.39 3.91
C GLU A 252 5.75 10.37 4.15
N LYS A 253 5.44 10.06 5.41
CA LYS A 253 4.29 9.24 5.80
C LYS A 253 3.43 10.05 6.75
N TRP A 254 2.13 10.02 6.54
CA TRP A 254 1.19 10.81 7.33
C TRP A 254 0.78 10.04 8.56
N VAL A 255 1.17 10.48 9.75
CA VAL A 255 0.75 9.90 11.03
C VAL A 255 -0.23 10.87 11.67
N PHE A 256 -1.41 10.35 12.01
CA PHE A 256 -2.45 11.11 12.69
C PHE A 256 -2.39 10.78 14.17
N SER A 257 -1.70 11.62 14.94
CA SER A 257 -1.56 11.48 16.38
C SER A 257 -1.41 12.85 17.03
N ASN A 258 -2.00 13.03 18.20
CA ASN A 258 -1.92 14.29 18.95
C ASN A 258 -0.66 14.37 19.85
N SER A 259 0.16 13.32 19.90
CA SER A 259 1.31 13.23 20.81
C SER A 259 2.59 13.74 20.16
N GLN A 260 3.16 14.81 20.71
CA GLN A 260 4.54 15.20 20.43
C GLN A 260 5.49 14.25 21.18
N SER A 261 6.37 13.56 20.44
CA SER A 261 7.39 12.72 21.04
C SER A 261 8.51 13.59 21.62
N ILE A 262 8.78 13.45 22.92
CA ILE A 262 9.93 14.06 23.63
C ILE A 262 11.24 13.29 23.32
N ALA A 263 11.19 12.20 22.56
CA ALA A 263 12.35 11.38 22.24
C ALA A 263 13.26 12.04 21.18
N THR A 264 14.52 12.26 21.54
CA THR A 264 15.49 13.02 20.73
C THR A 264 16.50 12.15 19.98
N LYS A 265 16.75 10.90 20.40
CA LYS A 265 17.75 10.02 19.78
C LYS A 265 17.12 9.18 18.68
N ARG A 266 17.63 9.26 17.46
CA ARG A 266 17.15 8.47 16.31
C ARG A 266 17.90 7.14 16.21
N PHE A 267 17.16 6.04 16.06
CA PHE A 267 17.73 4.68 16.02
C PHE A 267 18.78 4.51 14.92
N GLY A 268 18.54 5.10 13.75
CA GLY A 268 19.42 5.08 12.58
C GLY A 268 20.78 5.76 12.79
N ASP A 269 20.93 6.57 13.85
CA ASP A 269 22.21 7.23 14.18
C ASP A 269 23.16 6.27 14.91
N TYR A 270 22.61 5.17 15.46
CA TYR A 270 23.30 4.17 16.24
C TYR A 270 23.40 2.81 15.52
N PHE A 271 22.41 2.49 14.69
CA PHE A 271 22.29 1.19 14.06
C PHE A 271 21.90 1.33 12.60
N LYS A 272 22.47 0.48 11.75
CA LYS A 272 22.05 0.33 10.37
C LYS A 272 20.99 -0.74 10.25
N VAL A 273 19.90 -0.46 9.55
CA VAL A 273 18.87 -1.44 9.20
C VAL A 273 18.94 -1.73 7.71
N SER A 274 19.07 -3.00 7.36
CA SER A 274 19.24 -3.46 5.98
C SER A 274 18.28 -4.60 5.66
N ASN A 275 18.00 -4.80 4.39
CA ASN A 275 17.34 -6.02 3.93
C ASN A 275 18.28 -7.23 4.09
N THR A 276 17.70 -8.42 4.22
CA THR A 276 18.41 -9.69 4.21
C THR A 276 19.06 -10.01 2.86
N ILE A 277 19.83 -11.10 2.78
CA ILE A 277 20.26 -11.63 1.49
C ILE A 277 19.03 -11.91 0.62
N ALA A 278 19.11 -11.55 -0.66
CA ALA A 278 18.03 -11.71 -1.61
C ALA A 278 18.50 -12.64 -2.72
N THR A 279 18.13 -13.92 -2.58
CA THR A 279 18.36 -14.93 -3.60
C THR A 279 17.56 -14.63 -4.86
N LEU A 280 16.42 -13.93 -4.73
CA LEU A 280 15.38 -13.73 -5.75
C LEU A 280 14.79 -15.02 -6.33
N TYR A 281 15.11 -16.18 -5.75
CA TYR A 281 14.53 -17.46 -6.12
C TYR A 281 14.73 -18.49 -4.99
N ASN A 282 14.06 -18.26 -3.85
CA ASN A 282 14.24 -19.08 -2.64
C ASN A 282 13.95 -20.57 -2.88
N LYS A 283 13.12 -20.93 -3.86
CA LYS A 283 12.82 -22.34 -4.20
C LYS A 283 14.08 -23.12 -4.57
N ALA A 284 15.03 -22.51 -5.27
CA ALA A 284 16.31 -23.16 -5.55
C ALA A 284 17.24 -23.11 -4.34
N PHE A 285 17.44 -21.93 -3.72
CA PHE A 285 18.55 -21.78 -2.77
C PHE A 285 18.24 -22.22 -1.34
N VAL A 286 16.99 -22.10 -0.87
CA VAL A 286 16.61 -22.38 0.52
C VAL A 286 16.10 -23.80 0.65
N ILE A 287 16.82 -24.61 1.41
CA ILE A 287 16.54 -26.02 1.64
C ILE A 287 15.84 -26.17 3.00
N LYS A 288 14.56 -26.56 2.96
CA LYS A 288 13.72 -26.74 4.16
C LYS A 288 13.79 -28.15 4.75
N HIS A 289 14.12 -29.12 3.91
CA HIS A 289 14.25 -30.52 4.27
C HIS A 289 15.56 -31.01 3.70
N ILE A 290 16.40 -31.57 4.56
CA ILE A 290 17.68 -32.12 4.18
C ILE A 290 17.85 -33.45 4.88
N ASP A 291 18.12 -34.48 4.11
CA ASP A 291 18.43 -35.79 4.66
C ASP A 291 19.90 -35.79 5.05
N LEU A 292 20.15 -35.93 6.36
CA LEU A 292 21.49 -36.05 6.92
C LEU A 292 21.87 -37.53 6.95
N GLU A 293 22.13 -38.10 5.78
CA GLU A 293 22.61 -39.47 5.67
C GLU A 293 24.14 -39.52 5.85
N LYS A 294 24.63 -40.14 6.93
CA LYS A 294 26.08 -40.33 7.18
C LYS A 294 26.89 -39.02 7.04
N ASP A 295 26.39 -37.94 7.65
CA ASP A 295 26.97 -36.58 7.59
C ASP A 295 27.04 -35.96 6.17
N LYS A 296 26.17 -36.41 5.25
CA LYS A 296 26.06 -35.84 3.90
C LYS A 296 24.76 -35.05 3.77
N TYR A 297 24.88 -33.89 3.13
CA TYR A 297 23.76 -33.00 2.80
C TYR A 297 23.10 -33.51 1.52
N VAL A 298 21.98 -34.25 1.62
CA VAL A 298 21.29 -34.82 0.46
C VAL A 298 19.94 -34.14 0.26
N VAL A 299 19.66 -33.73 -0.98
CA VAL A 299 18.37 -33.17 -1.41
C VAL A 299 17.98 -33.78 -2.75
N ASN A 300 16.79 -34.36 -2.85
CA ASN A 300 16.31 -35.03 -4.07
C ASN A 300 17.29 -36.09 -4.61
N ASN A 301 17.89 -36.90 -3.73
CA ASN A 301 18.94 -37.89 -4.06
C ASN A 301 20.24 -37.27 -4.63
N ILE A 302 20.41 -35.95 -4.55
CA ILE A 302 21.62 -35.25 -4.96
C ILE A 302 22.45 -34.92 -3.73
N LYS A 303 23.68 -35.43 -3.70
CA LYS A 303 24.66 -35.08 -2.68
C LYS A 303 25.19 -33.67 -2.93
N LEU A 304 25.07 -32.80 -1.94
CA LEU A 304 25.56 -31.42 -1.99
C LEU A 304 26.90 -31.29 -1.27
N GLU A 305 27.77 -30.41 -1.76
CA GLU A 305 29.02 -30.06 -1.11
C GLU A 305 28.76 -29.20 0.13
N GLU A 306 29.01 -29.76 1.32
CA GLU A 306 28.79 -29.10 2.63
C GLU A 306 29.42 -27.69 2.72
N SER A 307 30.56 -27.48 2.07
CA SER A 307 31.27 -26.20 2.10
C SER A 307 30.46 -25.02 1.52
N LEU A 308 29.46 -25.29 0.68
CA LEU A 308 28.50 -24.31 0.18
C LEU A 308 27.18 -24.31 0.94
N ILE A 309 26.97 -25.19 1.92
CA ILE A 309 25.74 -25.24 2.71
C ILE A 309 25.92 -24.47 4.01
N ARG A 310 24.95 -23.63 4.33
CA ARG A 310 24.96 -22.79 5.54
C ARG A 310 23.61 -22.85 6.25
N PRO A 311 23.57 -22.76 7.60
CA PRO A 311 22.33 -22.53 8.33
C PRO A 311 21.65 -21.26 7.86
N ALA A 312 20.34 -21.33 7.63
CA ALA A 312 19.52 -20.27 7.09
C ALA A 312 18.40 -19.88 8.04
N TYR A 313 18.12 -18.58 8.12
CA TYR A 313 17.15 -18.06 9.08
C TYR A 313 16.13 -17.13 8.44
N SER A 314 14.90 -17.25 8.90
CA SER A 314 13.85 -16.26 8.72
C SER A 314 13.19 -16.00 10.07
N PRO A 315 12.53 -14.85 10.26
CA PRO A 315 11.74 -14.61 11.47
C PRO A 315 10.72 -15.72 11.73
N LYS A 316 10.18 -16.32 10.65
CA LYS A 316 9.25 -17.44 10.73
C LYS A 316 9.94 -18.72 11.18
N SER A 317 11.11 -19.06 10.61
CA SER A 317 11.82 -20.28 10.99
C SER A 317 12.26 -20.24 12.44
N LEU A 318 12.79 -19.10 12.90
CA LEU A 318 13.16 -18.90 14.30
C LEU A 318 11.96 -18.96 15.26
N ARG A 319 10.84 -18.32 14.89
CA ARG A 319 9.61 -18.35 15.72
C ARG A 319 9.09 -19.77 15.96
N TYR A 320 9.18 -20.63 14.96
CA TYR A 320 8.65 -21.99 15.01
C TYR A 320 9.74 -23.06 15.22
N GLY A 321 10.98 -22.66 15.54
CA GLY A 321 12.10 -23.60 15.73
C GLY A 321 12.42 -24.45 14.50
N LYS A 322 12.12 -23.98 13.29
CA LYS A 322 12.40 -24.72 12.05
C LYS A 322 13.86 -24.57 11.65
N ARG A 323 14.51 -25.70 11.41
CA ARG A 323 15.88 -25.75 10.90
C ARG A 323 15.85 -25.69 9.38
N GLU A 324 16.51 -24.69 8.81
CA GLU A 324 16.59 -24.47 7.37
C GLU A 324 18.04 -24.26 6.96
N TYR A 325 18.35 -24.55 5.71
CA TYR A 325 19.67 -24.40 5.13
C TYR A 325 19.59 -23.58 3.85
N ILE A 326 20.72 -23.04 3.42
CA ILE A 326 20.81 -22.29 2.16
C ILE A 326 22.10 -22.66 1.44
N ILE A 327 22.00 -22.80 0.12
CA ILE A 327 23.15 -22.88 -0.77
C ILE A 327 23.75 -21.47 -0.85
N PHE A 328 24.96 -21.31 -0.33
CA PHE A 328 25.75 -20.08 -0.34
C PHE A 328 26.86 -20.20 -1.40
N PRO A 329 26.61 -19.75 -2.65
CA PRO A 329 27.47 -20.00 -3.81
C PRO A 329 28.67 -19.06 -3.85
N TYR A 330 29.34 -18.86 -2.71
CA TYR A 330 30.48 -17.95 -2.59
C TYR A 330 31.56 -18.53 -1.68
N LEU A 331 32.80 -18.16 -1.97
CA LEU A 331 33.94 -18.51 -1.12
C LEU A 331 34.17 -17.41 -0.08
N ILE A 332 34.72 -17.78 1.07
CA ILE A 332 35.18 -16.84 2.09
C ILE A 332 36.71 -16.94 2.15
N LYS A 333 37.41 -15.86 1.78
CA LYS A 333 38.88 -15.75 1.89
C LYS A 333 39.22 -14.52 2.73
N GLY A 334 39.98 -14.70 3.80
CA GLY A 334 40.36 -13.60 4.72
C GLY A 334 39.15 -12.83 5.29
N GLY A 335 38.04 -13.54 5.57
CA GLY A 335 36.80 -12.92 6.04
C GLY A 335 36.02 -12.11 4.99
N LYS A 336 36.45 -12.11 3.73
CA LYS A 336 35.76 -11.46 2.61
C LYS A 336 35.10 -12.49 1.70
N ILE A 337 33.97 -12.09 1.11
CA ILE A 337 33.24 -12.89 0.13
C ILE A 337 33.92 -12.75 -1.22
N VAL A 338 34.22 -13.88 -1.85
CA VAL A 338 34.84 -13.97 -3.17
C VAL A 338 33.89 -14.72 -4.09
N LYS A 339 33.54 -14.08 -5.22
CA LYS A 339 32.75 -14.71 -6.28
C LYS A 339 33.61 -15.73 -7.03
N MET A 340 32.99 -16.84 -7.42
CA MET A 340 33.64 -17.88 -8.22
C MET A 340 33.39 -17.63 -9.71
N THR A 341 34.32 -18.03 -10.56
CA THR A 341 34.04 -18.23 -11.99
C THR A 341 33.06 -19.39 -12.18
N GLU A 342 32.39 -19.43 -13.34
CA GLU A 342 31.48 -20.55 -13.63
C GLU A 342 32.24 -21.88 -13.78
N THR A 343 33.47 -21.83 -14.30
CA THR A 343 34.37 -22.99 -14.40
C THR A 343 34.72 -23.53 -13.01
N GLU A 344 35.21 -22.66 -12.10
CA GLU A 344 35.50 -23.05 -10.73
C GLU A 344 34.28 -23.64 -10.01
N PHE A 345 33.09 -23.06 -10.22
CA PHE A 345 31.86 -23.56 -9.63
C PHE A 345 31.51 -24.97 -10.14
N LYS A 346 31.59 -25.19 -11.45
CA LYS A 346 31.28 -26.48 -12.10
C LYS A 346 32.24 -27.58 -11.67
N GLU A 347 33.54 -27.30 -11.64
CA GLU A 347 34.57 -28.30 -11.37
C GLU A 347 34.64 -28.66 -9.89
N ARG A 348 34.49 -27.68 -8.99
CA ARG A 348 34.69 -27.88 -7.55
C ARG A 348 33.41 -28.26 -6.80
N PHE A 349 32.23 -27.95 -7.34
CA PHE A 349 30.95 -28.17 -6.69
C PHE A 349 29.91 -28.84 -7.62
N PRO A 350 30.23 -30.02 -8.19
CA PRO A 350 29.39 -30.69 -9.17
C PRO A 350 27.98 -31.05 -8.66
N GLY A 351 27.82 -31.38 -7.38
CA GLY A 351 26.55 -31.73 -6.75
C GLY A 351 25.62 -30.53 -6.64
N VAL A 352 26.09 -29.43 -6.06
CA VAL A 352 25.35 -28.15 -6.00
C VAL A 352 25.06 -27.63 -7.40
N LYS A 353 26.00 -27.75 -8.34
CA LYS A 353 25.75 -27.41 -9.75
C LYS A 353 24.62 -28.24 -10.34
N HIS A 354 24.62 -29.55 -10.13
CA HIS A 354 23.57 -30.43 -10.64
C HIS A 354 22.21 -30.03 -10.08
N TYR A 355 22.12 -29.82 -8.77
CA TYR A 355 20.91 -29.39 -8.10
C TYR A 355 20.40 -28.02 -8.59
N LEU A 356 21.25 -26.99 -8.68
CA LEU A 356 20.81 -25.66 -9.16
C LEU A 356 20.43 -25.68 -10.65
N THR A 357 20.98 -26.60 -11.44
CA THR A 357 20.63 -26.74 -12.86
C THR A 357 19.15 -27.13 -13.04
N LEU A 358 18.54 -27.80 -12.06
CA LEU A 358 17.11 -28.13 -12.07
C LEU A 358 16.19 -26.89 -12.09
N TYR A 359 16.73 -25.72 -11.77
CA TYR A 359 16.03 -24.43 -11.72
C TYR A 359 16.64 -23.40 -12.68
N LYS A 360 17.46 -23.84 -13.65
CA LYS A 360 18.32 -22.92 -14.42
C LYS A 360 17.52 -21.88 -15.20
N ASP A 361 16.42 -22.29 -15.82
CA ASP A 361 15.60 -21.40 -16.65
C ASP A 361 14.91 -20.32 -15.81
N GLU A 362 14.41 -20.67 -14.62
CA GLU A 362 13.86 -19.71 -13.68
C GLU A 362 14.94 -18.79 -13.07
N LEU A 363 16.14 -19.32 -12.84
CA LEU A 363 17.28 -18.54 -12.35
C LEU A 363 17.82 -17.55 -13.39
N LEU A 364 17.67 -17.85 -14.68
CA LEU A 364 18.03 -16.94 -15.78
C LEU A 364 16.94 -15.89 -16.05
N SER A 365 15.67 -16.20 -15.79
CA SER A 365 14.54 -15.29 -16.04
C SER A 365 14.19 -14.36 -14.87
N ARG A 366 14.74 -14.58 -13.67
CA ARG A 366 14.51 -13.71 -12.50
C ARG A 366 15.15 -12.32 -12.67
N ASP A 367 14.62 -11.35 -11.94
CA ASP A 367 15.06 -9.94 -11.92
C ASP A 367 16.39 -9.72 -11.14
N SER A 368 17.43 -10.48 -11.47
CA SER A 368 18.76 -10.37 -10.86
C SER A 368 19.58 -9.22 -11.43
N ASP A 369 20.53 -8.71 -10.64
CA ASP A 369 21.54 -7.76 -11.12
C ASP A 369 22.28 -8.35 -12.33
N LYS A 370 22.50 -7.54 -13.40
CA LYS A 370 23.17 -7.99 -14.64
C LYS A 370 24.57 -8.58 -14.43
N SER A 371 25.22 -8.22 -13.32
CA SER A 371 26.55 -8.71 -12.93
C SER A 371 26.54 -10.02 -12.13
N CYS A 372 25.35 -10.55 -11.81
CA CYS A 372 25.22 -11.82 -11.11
C CYS A 372 25.17 -12.98 -12.11
N LYS A 373 25.93 -14.03 -11.84
CA LYS A 373 25.83 -15.30 -12.59
C LYS A 373 24.54 -16.03 -12.19
N TRP A 374 24.08 -16.93 -13.06
CA TRP A 374 22.82 -17.67 -12.84
C TRP A 374 22.79 -18.46 -11.51
N PHE A 375 23.95 -18.94 -11.05
CA PHE A 375 24.10 -19.67 -9.78
C PHE A 375 24.36 -18.76 -8.56
N GLU A 376 24.53 -17.44 -8.73
CA GLU A 376 24.71 -16.48 -7.64
C GLU A 376 23.35 -16.02 -7.08
N TYR A 377 23.34 -15.36 -5.91
CA TYR A 377 22.15 -14.65 -5.45
C TYR A 377 21.84 -13.46 -6.37
N GLY A 378 20.54 -13.18 -6.56
CA GLY A 378 20.12 -12.13 -7.48
C GLY A 378 20.51 -10.70 -7.07
N ARG A 379 20.91 -10.48 -5.81
CA ARG A 379 21.31 -9.19 -5.26
C ARG A 379 22.53 -9.35 -4.34
N SER A 380 23.48 -8.43 -4.42
CA SER A 380 24.78 -8.53 -3.71
C SER A 380 24.92 -7.63 -2.48
N GLN A 381 24.01 -6.67 -2.27
CA GLN A 381 24.15 -5.57 -1.28
C GLN A 381 24.26 -6.08 0.16
N ALA A 382 23.55 -7.15 0.51
CA ALA A 382 23.54 -7.72 1.85
C ALA A 382 24.71 -8.70 2.12
N LEU A 383 25.49 -9.08 1.09
CA LEU A 383 26.60 -10.03 1.25
C LEU A 383 27.69 -9.49 2.19
N GLN A 384 27.96 -8.19 2.14
CA GLN A 384 28.92 -7.54 3.06
C GLN A 384 28.55 -7.63 4.55
N LEU A 385 27.29 -8.01 4.85
CA LEU A 385 26.76 -8.13 6.21
C LEU A 385 26.77 -9.57 6.73
N VAL A 386 27.24 -10.53 5.92
CA VAL A 386 27.33 -11.94 6.31
C VAL A 386 28.18 -12.06 7.57
N ASN A 387 29.44 -11.61 7.56
CA ASN A 387 30.39 -11.84 8.66
C ASN A 387 30.28 -10.86 9.85
N LYS A 388 29.11 -10.27 10.08
CA LYS A 388 28.85 -9.35 11.19
C LYS A 388 27.86 -9.96 12.18
N GLU A 389 28.01 -9.65 13.46
CA GLU A 389 26.93 -9.88 14.42
C GLU A 389 25.75 -9.00 14.06
N LYS A 390 24.54 -9.55 14.15
CA LYS A 390 23.35 -8.89 13.66
C LYS A 390 22.12 -9.33 14.43
N LEU A 391 21.10 -8.49 14.43
CA LEU A 391 19.75 -8.87 14.84
C LEU A 391 18.90 -9.14 13.60
N LEU A 392 17.85 -9.95 13.76
CA LEU A 392 16.84 -10.23 12.74
C LEU A 392 15.45 -9.97 13.29
N LEU A 393 14.62 -9.28 12.51
CA LEU A 393 13.19 -9.11 12.80
C LEU A 393 12.34 -9.16 11.53
N SER A 394 11.04 -9.36 11.71
CA SER A 394 10.06 -9.47 10.61
C SER A 394 9.68 -8.10 10.03
N THR A 395 9.57 -8.01 8.70
CA THR A 395 8.95 -6.85 8.04
C THR A 395 7.44 -6.75 8.32
N ILE A 396 6.82 -7.81 8.83
CA ILE A 396 5.40 -7.85 9.22
C ILE A 396 5.31 -8.09 10.72
N ILE A 397 4.69 -7.15 11.44
CA ILE A 397 4.48 -7.21 12.87
C ILE A 397 2.97 -7.20 13.17
N THR A 398 2.53 -8.00 14.13
CA THR A 398 1.11 -8.08 14.54
C THR A 398 0.92 -7.61 15.98
N ASN A 399 1.28 -8.44 16.97
CA ASN A 399 1.01 -8.14 18.38
C ASN A 399 2.27 -7.75 19.16
N THR A 400 3.42 -8.31 18.81
CA THR A 400 4.69 -8.09 19.51
C THR A 400 5.85 -8.08 18.52
N VAL A 401 6.91 -7.36 18.85
CA VAL A 401 8.13 -7.30 18.06
C VAL A 401 9.09 -8.37 18.55
N LEU A 402 9.27 -9.40 17.72
CA LEU A 402 10.26 -10.46 17.98
C LEU A 402 11.58 -10.11 17.29
N VAL A 403 12.64 -10.02 18.09
CA VAL A 403 13.98 -9.68 17.64
C VAL A 403 14.94 -10.80 18.03
N TYR A 404 15.58 -11.40 17.03
CA TYR A 404 16.45 -12.56 17.21
C TYR A 404 17.92 -12.14 17.05
N SER A 405 18.78 -12.63 17.94
CA SER A 405 20.22 -12.42 17.82
C SER A 405 20.82 -13.50 16.92
N LEU A 406 21.62 -13.09 15.93
CA LEU A 406 22.28 -13.99 15.00
C LEU A 406 23.81 -13.87 15.12
N LYS A 407 24.49 -15.01 14.99
CA LYS A 407 25.95 -15.10 14.96
C LYS A 407 26.50 -14.63 13.61
N ARG A 408 27.82 -14.44 13.53
CA ARG A 408 28.51 -13.96 12.32
C ARG A 408 28.36 -14.90 11.11
N GLN A 409 28.17 -16.19 11.32
CA GLN A 409 28.02 -17.16 10.22
C GLN A 409 26.56 -17.37 9.77
N ASP A 410 25.59 -16.85 10.54
CA ASP A 410 24.17 -17.09 10.29
C ASP A 410 23.68 -16.28 9.08
N LEU A 411 22.94 -16.93 8.18
CA LEU A 411 22.43 -16.32 6.95
C LEU A 411 20.92 -16.07 7.01
N PRO A 412 20.48 -14.86 7.37
CA PRO A 412 19.07 -14.51 7.30
C PRO A 412 18.67 -14.21 5.85
N TYR A 413 17.65 -14.89 5.32
CA TYR A 413 17.19 -14.75 3.92
C TYR A 413 15.83 -14.07 3.77
N SER A 414 15.20 -13.70 4.89
CA SER A 414 13.93 -12.96 4.93
C SER A 414 13.88 -12.09 6.17
N GLY A 415 13.25 -10.91 6.10
CA GLY A 415 13.14 -9.96 7.20
C GLY A 415 14.08 -8.76 7.05
N LEU A 416 14.35 -8.10 8.18
CA LEU A 416 15.28 -6.96 8.27
C LEU A 416 16.40 -7.30 9.25
N ILE A 417 17.62 -6.94 8.88
CA ILE A 417 18.81 -7.11 9.71
C ILE A 417 19.26 -5.78 10.30
N ILE A 418 19.75 -5.84 11.54
CA ILE A 418 20.24 -4.68 12.27
C ILE A 418 21.70 -4.95 12.63
N THR A 419 22.57 -4.02 12.24
CA THR A 419 23.98 -4.05 12.56
C THR A 419 24.40 -2.76 13.27
N LYS A 420 25.35 -2.87 14.19
CA LYS A 420 25.92 -1.70 14.89
C LYS A 420 26.74 -0.84 13.93
N LEU A 421 26.59 0.49 14.03
CA LEU A 421 27.49 1.44 13.39
C LEU A 421 28.79 1.58 14.18
N SER A 422 29.93 1.78 13.51
CA SER A 422 31.25 1.84 14.15
C SER A 422 31.32 2.85 15.31
N ASN A 423 30.63 3.98 15.17
CA ASN A 423 30.67 5.10 16.13
C ASN A 423 29.45 5.13 17.08
N SER A 424 28.67 4.06 17.13
CA SER A 424 27.38 4.03 17.85
C SER A 424 27.49 4.21 19.36
N GLY A 425 28.56 3.71 20.00
CA GLY A 425 28.62 3.61 21.47
C GLY A 425 27.62 2.62 22.09
N LEU A 426 26.49 2.32 21.44
CA LEU A 426 25.48 1.36 21.91
C LEU A 426 25.75 -0.07 21.40
N SER A 427 25.31 -1.08 22.16
CA SER A 427 25.42 -2.50 21.80
C SER A 427 24.18 -3.00 21.04
N LEU A 428 24.30 -4.16 20.38
CA LEU A 428 23.13 -4.83 19.79
C LEU A 428 22.14 -5.32 20.86
N SER A 429 22.57 -5.56 22.10
CA SER A 429 21.64 -5.89 23.18
C SER A 429 20.76 -4.69 23.55
N ILE A 430 21.30 -3.47 23.51
CA ILE A 430 20.51 -2.24 23.68
C ILE A 430 19.54 -2.06 22.49
N ALA A 431 20.00 -2.23 21.25
CA ALA A 431 19.10 -2.21 20.08
C ALA A 431 17.92 -3.18 20.25
N LYS A 432 18.19 -4.40 20.71
CA LYS A 432 17.15 -5.40 20.96
C LYS A 432 16.14 -4.91 22.00
N LYS A 433 16.59 -4.33 23.13
CA LYS A 433 15.70 -3.74 24.14
C LYS A 433 14.83 -2.61 23.57
N ILE A 434 15.43 -1.68 22.81
CA ILE A 434 14.70 -0.58 22.14
C ILE A 434 13.58 -1.15 21.27
N LEU A 435 13.92 -2.08 20.38
CA LEU A 435 12.98 -2.64 19.40
C LEU A 435 11.91 -3.54 20.03
N GLN A 436 12.10 -4.03 21.25
CA GLN A 436 11.10 -4.82 21.96
C GLN A 436 10.23 -3.98 22.91
N SER A 437 10.46 -2.66 22.97
CA SER A 437 9.69 -1.75 23.82
C SER A 437 8.25 -1.55 23.33
N GLY A 438 7.36 -1.18 24.28
CA GLY A 438 5.99 -0.76 23.96
C GLY A 438 5.96 0.51 23.09
N ASP A 439 6.90 1.43 23.30
CA ASP A 439 7.03 2.66 22.51
C ASP A 439 7.30 2.36 21.04
N PHE A 440 8.23 1.44 20.76
CA PHE A 440 8.51 1.03 19.39
C PHE A 440 7.31 0.31 18.77
N LEU A 441 6.61 -0.55 19.52
CA LEU A 441 5.39 -1.21 19.05
C LEU A 441 4.28 -0.20 18.69
N ASN A 442 4.07 0.82 19.53
CA ASN A 442 3.11 1.88 19.27
C ASN A 442 3.50 2.73 18.05
N TYR A 443 4.78 3.05 17.92
CA TYR A 443 5.34 3.74 16.77
C TYR A 443 5.12 2.96 15.46
N ILE A 444 5.45 1.67 15.41
CA ILE A 444 5.27 0.89 14.17
C ILE A 444 3.80 0.71 13.79
N ARG A 445 2.89 0.64 14.77
CA ARG A 445 1.45 0.62 14.53
C ARG A 445 0.96 1.93 13.91
N SER A 446 1.59 3.05 14.26
CA SER A 446 1.23 4.36 13.72
C SER A 446 1.85 4.64 12.35
N ILE A 447 3.07 4.18 12.05
CA ILE A 447 3.80 4.50 10.80
C ILE A 447 3.77 3.38 9.74
N GLY A 448 3.51 2.14 10.16
CA GLY A 448 3.52 0.96 9.30
C GLY A 448 2.38 0.97 8.29
N VAL A 449 2.58 0.30 7.15
CA VAL A 449 1.52 0.10 6.16
C VAL A 449 0.55 -0.95 6.72
N PRO A 450 -0.73 -0.64 6.92
CA PRO A 450 -1.68 -1.60 7.45
C PRO A 450 -1.82 -2.80 6.50
N LEU A 451 -1.89 -4.00 7.07
CA LEU A 451 -2.29 -5.24 6.42
C LEU A 451 -3.58 -5.75 7.09
N ASN A 452 -4.01 -6.97 6.73
CA ASN A 452 -5.18 -7.60 7.31
C ASN A 452 -5.08 -7.70 8.86
N GLY A 453 -6.19 -7.36 9.53
CA GLY A 453 -6.29 -7.34 10.99
C GLY A 453 -5.38 -6.32 11.66
N ASN A 454 -4.69 -6.75 12.72
CA ASN A 454 -3.76 -5.91 13.50
C ASN A 454 -2.33 -5.91 12.95
N SER A 455 -2.11 -6.49 11.76
CA SER A 455 -0.77 -6.59 11.18
C SER A 455 -0.38 -5.30 10.46
N VAL A 456 0.88 -4.91 10.60
CA VAL A 456 1.50 -3.79 9.88
C VAL A 456 2.77 -4.24 9.21
N ARG A 457 3.04 -3.70 8.02
CA ARG A 457 4.31 -3.85 7.32
C ARG A 457 5.19 -2.65 7.58
N ILE A 458 6.44 -2.90 7.97
CA ILE A 458 7.47 -1.90 8.20
C ILE A 458 8.64 -2.07 7.24
N THR A 459 9.34 -0.96 7.02
CA THR A 459 10.55 -0.89 6.19
C THR A 459 11.78 -0.63 7.05
N SER A 460 12.98 -0.78 6.48
CA SER A 460 14.22 -0.41 7.18
C SER A 460 14.22 1.05 7.62
N LYS A 461 13.73 1.96 6.77
CA LYS A 461 13.66 3.40 7.05
C LYS A 461 12.72 3.72 8.22
N ASP A 462 11.62 2.98 8.36
CA ASP A 462 10.72 3.13 9.52
C ASP A 462 11.48 2.86 10.82
N ILE A 463 12.25 1.77 10.87
CA ILE A 463 13.03 1.42 12.06
C ILE A 463 14.14 2.44 12.31
N GLU A 464 14.88 2.84 11.26
CA GLU A 464 15.94 3.84 11.38
C GLU A 464 15.43 5.20 11.85
N ASN A 465 14.18 5.57 11.53
CA ASN A 465 13.59 6.84 11.91
C ASN A 465 12.87 6.82 13.27
N PHE A 466 12.83 5.67 13.94
CA PHE A 466 12.28 5.62 15.30
C PHE A 466 13.14 6.46 16.25
N THR A 467 12.49 7.29 17.06
CA THR A 467 13.15 8.04 18.14
C THR A 467 12.85 7.42 19.50
N PHE A 468 13.87 7.35 20.35
CA PHE A 468 13.78 6.75 21.69
C PHE A 468 14.43 7.67 22.74
N ARG A 469 14.03 7.51 24.01
CA ARG A 469 14.65 8.19 25.16
C ARG A 469 15.89 7.41 25.62
N GLU A 470 16.74 8.02 26.44
CA GLU A 470 17.90 7.30 27.01
C GLU A 470 17.47 6.04 27.76
N ILE A 471 18.30 4.99 27.64
CA ILE A 471 18.10 3.65 28.22
C ILE A 471 19.11 3.42 29.32
#